data_AF-A0A1Q5RQ64-F1
#
_entry.id   AF-A0A1Q5RQ64-F1
#
_cell.length_a   1.000
_cell.length_b   1.000
_cell.length_c   1.000
_cell.angle_alpha   90.00
_cell.angle_beta   90.00
_cell.angle_gamma   90.00
#
_symmetry.space_group_name_H-M   'P 1'
#
loop_
_entity.id
_entity.type
_entity.pdbx_description
1 polymer ?
#
loop_
_entity_poly.entity_id
_entity_poly.type
_entity_poly.pdbx_seq_one_letter_code
_entity_poly.pdbx_strand_id
1 'polypeptide(L)'
;MIRIGRSVTISGLALAVASLALLAAPSAQAQSADMTFFVTSNGPGKGADLGGLEGADAQCQKLAQTGGAGAKTSNTRTWRAYLSTQAADGKPAVNARDRIGKGPWQNAKGVVIAKDVADLHGAANNLTKQTALSEKGEVINGRGDTPNRHDILTGSQADGTAFAAGDDKTCKNWTSSTQGAAMVGHVDRLGLRDDEPSRSWNSSHLSRGPDGGCSQADLKSTGGDGLLYCFAAN
;
A
#
# COMPACT_ATOMS: atom_id res chain seq x y z
N MET A 1 -87.72 -10.97 34.05
CA MET A 1 -87.79 -11.87 32.89
C MET A 1 -86.45 -11.84 32.16
N ILE A 2 -85.90 -13.02 31.91
CA ILE A 2 -84.60 -13.33 31.30
C ILE A 2 -84.62 -13.06 29.78
N ARG A 3 -83.48 -12.63 29.22
CA ARG A 3 -82.89 -12.98 27.88
C ARG A 3 -81.60 -12.15 27.68
N ILE A 4 -80.41 -12.68 27.94
CA ILE A 4 -79.53 -13.50 27.08
C ILE A 4 -79.25 -12.87 25.69
N GLY A 5 -78.04 -12.30 25.55
CA GLY A 5 -77.03 -12.74 24.58
C GLY A 5 -76.90 -11.97 23.26
N ARG A 6 -75.75 -11.30 23.06
CA ARG A 6 -74.70 -11.74 22.12
C ARG A 6 -73.51 -10.77 22.09
N SER A 7 -72.33 -11.34 22.27
CA SER A 7 -71.01 -10.73 22.05
C SER A 7 -70.78 -10.41 20.58
N VAL A 8 -70.13 -9.28 20.28
CA VAL A 8 -69.37 -9.10 19.04
C VAL A 8 -68.02 -8.47 19.40
N THR A 9 -67.01 -9.06 18.78
CA THR A 9 -65.57 -9.00 19.01
C THR A 9 -64.92 -7.65 18.69
N ILE A 10 -63.92 -7.31 19.50
CA ILE A 10 -62.94 -6.24 19.32
C ILE A 10 -62.00 -6.60 18.16
N SER A 11 -61.93 -5.75 17.14
CA SER A 11 -60.81 -5.75 16.18
C SER A 11 -60.02 -4.46 16.38
N GLY A 12 -59.02 -4.53 17.26
CA GLY A 12 -58.04 -3.47 17.45
C GLY A 12 -57.12 -3.39 16.24
N LEU A 13 -57.18 -2.29 15.50
CA LEU A 13 -56.23 -1.98 14.45
C LEU A 13 -54.97 -1.39 15.10
N ALA A 14 -54.05 -2.24 15.54
CA ALA A 14 -52.73 -1.82 15.97
C ALA A 14 -51.91 -1.45 14.72
N LEU A 15 -51.78 -0.14 14.43
CA LEU A 15 -50.75 0.35 13.50
C LEU A 15 -49.38 0.14 14.15
N ALA A 16 -48.71 -0.96 13.80
CA ALA A 16 -47.31 -1.15 14.09
C ALA A 16 -46.50 -0.20 13.19
N VAL A 17 -46.00 0.90 13.76
CA VAL A 17 -45.00 1.75 13.11
C VAL A 17 -43.68 0.97 13.12
N ALA A 18 -43.38 0.28 12.02
CA ALA A 18 -42.10 -0.38 11.84
C ALA A 18 -41.01 0.68 11.63
N SER A 19 -40.29 1.00 12.71
CA SER A 19 -39.09 1.83 12.67
C SER A 19 -38.02 1.13 11.83
N LEU A 20 -37.93 1.50 10.55
CA LEU A 20 -36.86 1.05 9.65
C LEU A 20 -35.54 1.70 10.10
N ALA A 21 -34.80 1.01 10.98
CA ALA A 21 -33.43 1.39 11.30
C ALA A 21 -32.57 1.15 10.06
N LEU A 22 -32.36 2.19 9.26
CA LEU A 22 -31.35 2.21 8.20
C LEU A 22 -29.97 2.03 8.85
N LEU A 23 -29.46 0.80 8.80
CA LEU A 23 -28.04 0.52 8.99
C LEU A 23 -27.28 1.21 7.85
N ALA A 24 -26.88 2.46 8.07
CA ALA A 24 -26.01 3.18 7.16
C ALA A 24 -24.64 2.49 7.14
N ALA A 25 -24.41 1.64 6.15
CA ALA A 25 -23.07 1.18 5.84
C ALA A 25 -22.20 2.41 5.54
N PRO A 26 -20.98 2.53 6.09
CA PRO A 26 -20.11 3.64 5.76
C PRO A 26 -19.89 3.66 4.24
N SER A 27 -20.10 4.80 3.60
CA SER A 27 -19.84 4.97 2.17
C SER A 27 -18.35 4.72 1.91
N ALA A 28 -17.99 4.09 0.78
CA ALA A 28 -16.59 3.77 0.41
C ALA A 28 -15.64 4.98 0.55
N GLN A 29 -16.18 6.19 0.37
CA GLN A 29 -15.48 7.46 0.52
C GLN A 29 -15.15 7.83 1.98
N ALA A 30 -15.87 7.27 2.94
CA ALA A 30 -15.60 7.40 4.37
C ALA A 30 -14.48 6.45 4.83
N GLN A 31 -14.32 5.25 4.25
CA GLN A 31 -13.20 4.36 4.59
C GLN A 31 -11.85 4.87 4.05
N SER A 32 -11.82 5.55 2.91
CA SER A 32 -10.57 6.09 2.33
C SER A 32 -9.94 7.21 3.17
N ALA A 33 -10.75 7.96 3.93
CA ALA A 33 -10.27 9.05 4.78
C ALA A 33 -9.35 8.58 5.94
N ASP A 34 -9.51 7.32 6.36
CA ASP A 34 -8.78 6.69 7.45
C ASP A 34 -7.67 5.75 6.95
N MET A 35 -7.42 5.75 5.63
CA MET A 35 -6.32 4.99 5.02
C MET A 35 -4.96 5.47 5.55
N THR A 36 -4.11 4.52 5.92
CA THR A 36 -2.74 4.75 6.40
C THR A 36 -1.69 3.94 5.64
N PHE A 37 -2.12 3.15 4.65
CA PHE A 37 -1.24 2.48 3.69
C PHE A 37 -1.89 2.38 2.32
N PHE A 38 -1.08 2.49 1.27
CA PHE A 38 -1.46 2.12 -0.10
C PHE A 38 -0.23 1.84 -0.95
N VAL A 39 -0.44 1.23 -2.13
CA VAL A 39 0.53 1.15 -3.22
C VAL A 39 0.23 2.24 -4.22
N THR A 40 1.22 2.97 -4.74
CA THR A 40 0.93 4.02 -5.71
C THR A 40 0.24 3.46 -6.96
N SER A 41 -0.85 4.08 -7.43
CA SER A 41 -1.46 3.71 -8.72
C SER A 41 -0.53 4.03 -9.89
N ASN A 42 0.36 5.00 -9.75
CA ASN A 42 1.42 5.34 -10.70
C ASN A 42 2.70 5.85 -10.02
N GLY A 43 3.85 5.55 -10.62
CA GLY A 43 5.12 6.18 -10.29
C GLY A 43 5.23 7.63 -10.82
N PRO A 44 6.35 8.32 -10.56
CA PRO A 44 6.60 9.68 -11.04
C PRO A 44 6.95 9.76 -12.54
N GLY A 45 7.11 8.62 -13.22
CA GLY A 45 7.33 8.55 -14.67
C GLY A 45 8.79 8.71 -15.12
N LYS A 46 9.75 8.67 -14.18
CA LYS A 46 11.19 8.77 -14.43
C LYS A 46 11.96 7.50 -14.06
N GLY A 47 11.30 6.34 -14.10
CA GLY A 47 11.88 5.10 -13.59
C GLY A 47 12.16 5.21 -12.08
N ALA A 48 13.36 4.80 -11.67
CA ALA A 48 13.81 4.85 -10.28
C ALA A 48 14.49 6.18 -9.89
N ASP A 49 14.57 7.17 -10.78
CA ASP A 49 14.90 8.55 -10.40
C ASP A 49 13.66 9.20 -9.77
N LEU A 50 13.59 9.11 -8.45
CA LEU A 50 12.49 9.63 -7.65
C LEU A 50 12.82 11.03 -7.10
N GLY A 51 14.01 11.58 -7.38
CA GLY A 51 14.53 12.76 -6.67
C GLY A 51 14.96 12.46 -5.24
N GLY A 52 15.44 11.24 -4.99
CA GLY A 52 15.75 10.75 -3.65
C GLY A 52 14.51 10.42 -2.81
N LEU A 53 14.73 10.19 -1.51
CA LEU A 53 13.66 9.87 -0.56
C LEU A 53 12.61 10.98 -0.46
N GLU A 54 13.02 12.24 -0.57
CA GLU A 54 12.11 13.39 -0.48
C GLU A 54 11.12 13.43 -1.63
N GLY A 55 11.57 13.20 -2.87
CA GLY A 55 10.67 13.16 -4.03
C GLY A 55 9.78 11.91 -4.04
N ALA A 56 10.27 10.77 -3.54
CA ALA A 56 9.44 9.59 -3.32
C ALA A 56 8.32 9.84 -2.28
N ASP A 57 8.66 10.47 -1.15
CA ASP A 57 7.69 10.85 -0.11
C ASP A 57 6.68 11.86 -0.66
N ALA A 58 7.11 12.84 -1.48
CA ALA A 58 6.22 13.80 -2.12
C ALA A 58 5.21 13.13 -3.06
N GLN A 59 5.61 12.09 -3.79
CA GLN A 59 4.70 11.31 -4.63
C GLN A 59 3.66 10.58 -3.77
N CYS A 60 4.08 9.96 -2.66
CA CYS A 60 3.15 9.36 -1.70
C CYS A 60 2.18 10.39 -1.14
N GLN A 61 2.66 11.56 -0.73
CA GLN A 61 1.83 12.64 -0.20
C GLN A 61 0.78 13.10 -1.20
N LYS A 62 1.18 13.30 -2.46
CA LYS A 62 0.28 13.71 -3.56
C LYS A 62 -0.83 12.70 -3.83
N LEU A 63 -0.48 11.42 -3.91
CA LEU A 63 -1.46 10.36 -4.19
C LEU A 63 -2.38 10.12 -2.99
N ALA A 64 -1.87 10.17 -1.77
CA ALA A 64 -2.69 10.09 -0.57
C ALA A 64 -3.80 11.15 -0.56
N GLN A 65 -3.46 12.40 -0.89
CA GLN A 65 -4.43 13.50 -1.01
C GLN A 65 -5.46 13.24 -2.11
N THR A 66 -5.02 12.73 -3.27
CA THR A 66 -5.90 12.40 -4.40
C THR A 66 -6.88 11.27 -4.06
N GLY A 67 -6.43 10.27 -3.29
CA GLY A 67 -7.26 9.16 -2.79
C GLY A 67 -8.21 9.54 -1.64
N GLY A 68 -8.18 10.79 -1.18
CA GLY A 68 -9.02 11.28 -0.08
C GLY A 68 -8.50 10.95 1.31
N ALA A 69 -7.27 10.44 1.44
CA ALA A 69 -6.65 10.20 2.75
C ALA A 69 -6.43 11.54 3.48
N GLY A 70 -6.95 11.65 4.71
CA GLY A 70 -6.90 12.89 5.49
C GLY A 70 -8.10 13.82 5.34
N ALA A 71 -9.12 13.46 4.55
CA ALA A 71 -10.35 14.26 4.40
C ALA A 71 -11.16 14.46 5.72
N LYS A 72 -10.87 13.69 6.77
CA LYS A 72 -11.53 13.80 8.08
C LYS A 72 -10.70 14.48 9.17
N THR A 73 -9.40 14.74 8.96
CA THR A 73 -8.51 15.24 10.01
C THR A 73 -7.84 16.54 9.60
N SER A 74 -7.98 17.58 10.43
CA SER A 74 -7.24 18.85 10.36
C SER A 74 -5.71 18.69 10.41
N ASN A 75 -5.20 17.49 10.68
CA ASN A 75 -3.79 17.17 10.70
C ASN A 75 -3.40 16.50 9.38
N THR A 76 -2.54 17.17 8.62
CA THR A 76 -1.88 16.60 7.45
C THR A 76 -1.01 15.43 7.90
N ARG A 77 -1.45 14.19 7.65
CA ARG A 77 -0.62 12.99 7.87
C ARG A 77 0.64 13.09 7.02
N THR A 78 1.77 12.75 7.63
CA THR A 78 3.04 12.60 6.91
C THR A 78 3.06 11.25 6.22
N TRP A 79 3.24 11.23 4.90
CA TRP A 79 3.38 10.01 4.12
C TRP A 79 4.84 9.75 3.77
N ARG A 80 5.25 8.49 3.88
CA ARG A 80 6.61 8.03 3.58
C ARG A 80 6.57 6.91 2.55
N ALA A 81 7.40 7.02 1.53
CA ALA A 81 7.70 5.91 0.65
C ALA A 81 8.56 4.88 1.41
N TYR A 82 8.18 3.62 1.35
CA TYR A 82 8.94 2.51 1.91
C TYR A 82 10.18 2.23 1.05
N LEU A 83 11.23 3.01 1.27
CA LEU A 83 12.47 2.94 0.54
C LEU A 83 13.65 3.07 1.49
N SER A 84 14.63 2.19 1.32
CA SER A 84 15.93 2.31 1.97
C SER A 84 16.91 3.04 1.03
N THR A 85 17.95 3.63 1.60
CA THR A 85 19.11 4.16 0.87
C THR A 85 20.40 3.57 1.45
N GLN A 86 21.39 3.34 0.60
CA GLN A 86 22.71 2.88 1.02
C GLN A 86 23.58 4.07 1.46
N ALA A 87 24.58 3.79 2.30
CA ALA A 87 25.56 4.81 2.69
C ALA A 87 26.34 5.29 1.45
N ALA A 88 26.35 6.59 1.21
CA ALA A 88 27.01 7.23 0.09
C ALA A 88 27.33 8.69 0.43
N ASP A 89 28.38 9.25 -0.17
CA ASP A 89 28.76 10.67 -0.02
C ASP A 89 28.88 11.13 1.45
N GLY A 90 29.42 10.26 2.31
CA GLY A 90 29.56 10.52 3.74
C GLY A 90 28.26 10.51 4.55
N LYS A 91 27.12 10.20 3.92
CA LYS A 91 25.82 10.04 4.60
C LYS A 91 25.60 8.58 4.99
N PRO A 92 25.02 8.31 6.17
CA PRO A 92 24.69 6.96 6.59
C PRO A 92 23.59 6.36 5.71
N ALA A 93 23.50 5.03 5.71
CA ALA A 93 22.36 4.33 5.14
C ALA A 93 21.07 4.71 5.91
N VAL A 94 19.93 4.62 5.22
CA VAL A 94 18.62 4.87 5.83
C VAL A 94 17.75 3.65 5.60
N ASN A 95 17.20 3.09 6.68
CA ASN A 95 16.33 1.93 6.63
C ASN A 95 14.87 2.36 6.36
N ALA A 96 14.18 1.67 5.47
CA ALA A 96 12.76 1.90 5.20
C ALA A 96 11.91 1.72 6.46
N ARG A 97 12.17 0.64 7.22
CA ARG A 97 11.41 0.29 8.43
C ARG A 97 11.39 1.37 9.50
N ASP A 98 12.43 2.20 9.58
CA ASP A 98 12.59 3.23 10.61
C ASP A 98 11.82 4.51 10.25
N ARG A 99 11.37 4.65 8.99
CA ARG A 99 10.74 5.87 8.47
C ARG A 99 9.22 5.84 8.49
N ILE A 100 8.61 4.65 8.38
CA ILE A 100 7.19 4.48 8.06
C ILE A 100 6.22 4.61 9.25
N GLY A 101 6.68 5.04 10.42
CA GLY A 101 5.89 5.11 11.64
C GLY A 101 5.76 3.76 12.36
N LYS A 102 4.85 3.68 13.33
CA LYS A 102 4.70 2.50 14.20
C LYS A 102 3.49 1.62 13.87
N GLY A 103 2.64 2.03 12.94
CA GLY A 103 1.35 1.38 12.65
C GLY A 103 0.25 1.74 13.67
N PRO A 104 -0.94 1.13 13.56
CA PRO A 104 -1.32 0.16 12.54
C PRO A 104 -1.49 0.82 11.17
N TRP A 105 -1.28 0.03 10.11
CA TRP A 105 -1.53 0.48 8.75
C TRP A 105 -2.71 -0.26 8.13
N GLN A 106 -3.62 0.49 7.52
CA GLN A 106 -4.80 -0.05 6.84
C GLN A 106 -4.95 0.54 5.44
N ASN A 107 -5.48 -0.27 4.51
CA ASN A 107 -5.74 0.16 3.14
C ASN A 107 -7.01 1.01 3.02
N ALA A 108 -7.33 1.47 1.80
CA ALA A 108 -8.50 2.27 1.48
C ALA A 108 -9.86 1.65 1.88
N LYS A 109 -9.90 0.32 2.09
CA LYS A 109 -11.11 -0.42 2.51
C LYS A 109 -11.14 -0.71 4.00
N GLY A 110 -10.21 -0.15 4.77
CA GLY A 110 -10.09 -0.37 6.22
C GLY A 110 -9.52 -1.72 6.61
N VAL A 111 -8.97 -2.50 5.67
CA VAL A 111 -8.32 -3.76 5.99
C VAL A 111 -6.94 -3.47 6.56
N VAL A 112 -6.67 -3.97 7.77
CA VAL A 112 -5.37 -3.87 8.43
C VAL A 112 -4.35 -4.70 7.67
N ILE A 113 -3.24 -4.07 7.32
CA ILE A 113 -2.08 -4.64 6.62
C ILE A 113 -1.07 -5.17 7.61
N ALA A 114 -0.76 -4.38 8.63
CA ALA A 114 0.05 -4.79 9.76
C ALA A 114 -0.26 -3.91 10.96
N LYS A 115 -0.21 -4.50 12.16
CA LYS A 115 -0.49 -3.78 13.41
C LYS A 115 0.69 -2.95 13.89
N ASP A 116 1.91 -3.38 13.56
CA ASP A 116 3.16 -2.72 13.94
C ASP A 116 4.31 -3.12 13.00
N VAL A 117 5.50 -2.52 13.19
CA VAL A 117 6.69 -2.79 12.36
C VAL A 117 7.13 -4.26 12.44
N ALA A 118 6.99 -4.93 13.60
CA ALA A 118 7.40 -6.31 13.75
C ALA A 118 6.46 -7.25 12.98
N ASP A 119 5.15 -6.98 13.04
CA ASP A 119 4.12 -7.67 12.27
C ASP A 119 4.31 -7.46 10.76
N LEU A 120 4.63 -6.23 10.33
CA LEU A 120 4.86 -5.90 8.92
C LEU A 120 6.01 -6.71 8.30
N HIS A 121 7.08 -6.97 9.06
CA HIS A 121 8.22 -7.77 8.60
C HIS A 121 8.13 -9.24 9.03
N GLY A 122 7.01 -9.63 9.66
CA GLY A 122 6.71 -11.00 10.04
C GLY A 122 5.98 -11.76 8.93
N ALA A 123 5.86 -13.07 9.11
CA ALA A 123 5.18 -13.95 8.16
C ALA A 123 3.65 -13.72 8.08
N ALA A 124 3.06 -13.10 9.11
CA ALA A 124 1.61 -12.95 9.26
C ALA A 124 1.06 -11.62 8.72
N ASN A 125 1.90 -10.75 8.14
CA ASN A 125 1.41 -9.52 7.54
C ASN A 125 0.35 -9.81 6.47
N ASN A 126 -0.53 -8.86 6.26
CA ASN A 126 -1.63 -8.99 5.32
C ASN A 126 -1.32 -8.27 4.00
N LEU A 127 -0.07 -8.34 3.53
CA LEU A 127 0.31 -7.89 2.18
C LEU A 127 0.09 -9.03 1.19
N THR A 128 -0.96 -8.88 0.39
CA THR A 128 -1.38 -9.80 -0.68
C THR A 128 -1.87 -8.98 -1.88
N LYS A 129 -2.05 -9.61 -3.04
CA LYS A 129 -2.64 -8.96 -4.22
C LYS A 129 -3.98 -8.25 -3.92
N GLN A 130 -4.79 -8.84 -3.04
CA GLN A 130 -6.14 -8.37 -2.73
C GLN A 130 -6.17 -7.24 -1.71
N THR A 131 -5.10 -7.06 -0.94
CA THR A 131 -5.05 -6.12 0.19
C THR A 131 -4.06 -4.98 -0.04
N ALA A 132 -3.04 -5.17 -0.86
CA ALA A 132 -2.11 -4.15 -1.32
C ALA A 132 -2.75 -3.27 -2.41
N LEU A 133 -3.72 -2.45 -1.99
CA LEU A 133 -4.56 -1.64 -2.87
C LEU A 133 -3.92 -0.28 -3.18
N SER A 134 -4.37 0.32 -4.30
CA SER A 134 -4.04 1.68 -4.66
C SER A 134 -4.64 2.72 -3.70
N GLU A 135 -4.22 3.97 -3.82
CA GLU A 135 -4.84 5.09 -3.07
C GLU A 135 -6.33 5.25 -3.37
N LYS A 136 -6.81 4.67 -4.48
CA LYS A 136 -8.23 4.65 -4.91
C LYS A 136 -8.94 3.36 -4.48
N GLY A 137 -8.27 2.45 -3.77
CA GLY A 137 -8.81 1.15 -3.37
C GLY A 137 -8.89 0.11 -4.49
N GLU A 138 -8.12 0.30 -5.56
CA GLU A 138 -8.06 -0.61 -6.71
C GLU A 138 -6.96 -1.66 -6.49
N VAL A 139 -7.15 -2.84 -7.08
CA VAL A 139 -6.12 -3.90 -7.07
C VAL A 139 -5.00 -3.50 -8.01
N ILE A 140 -3.75 -3.67 -7.59
CA ILE A 140 -2.58 -3.49 -8.46
C ILE A 140 -2.42 -4.72 -9.34
N ASN A 141 -2.23 -4.51 -10.64
CA ASN A 141 -1.91 -5.59 -11.58
C ASN A 141 -0.65 -6.32 -11.12
N GLY A 142 -0.75 -7.63 -10.98
CA GLY A 142 0.36 -8.51 -10.61
C GLY A 142 0.72 -9.48 -11.74
N ARG A 143 1.43 -10.54 -11.38
CA ARG A 143 1.79 -11.62 -12.30
C ARG A 143 0.54 -12.21 -12.95
N GLY A 144 0.58 -12.30 -14.28
CA GLY A 144 -0.53 -12.81 -15.11
C GLY A 144 -1.51 -11.74 -15.61
N ASP A 145 -1.42 -10.52 -15.10
CA ASP A 145 -2.24 -9.40 -15.60
C ASP A 145 -1.53 -8.62 -16.72
N THR A 146 -2.28 -7.83 -17.49
CA THR A 146 -1.73 -6.94 -18.54
C THR A 146 -2.14 -5.49 -18.28
N PRO A 147 -1.18 -4.54 -18.17
CA PRO A 147 0.26 -4.77 -18.05
C PRO A 147 0.63 -5.45 -16.72
N ASN A 148 1.76 -6.16 -16.67
CA ASN A 148 2.32 -6.66 -15.42
C ASN A 148 2.96 -5.49 -14.64
N ARG A 149 2.63 -5.34 -13.35
CA ARG A 149 3.13 -4.28 -12.46
C ARG A 149 3.45 -4.83 -11.07
N HIS A 150 3.90 -6.08 -11.01
CA HIS A 150 4.04 -6.83 -9.76
C HIS A 150 5.22 -6.37 -8.89
N ASP A 151 6.28 -5.82 -9.50
CA ASP A 151 7.49 -5.38 -8.79
C ASP A 151 7.32 -3.97 -8.24
N ILE A 152 7.61 -3.81 -6.94
CA ILE A 152 7.58 -2.55 -6.21
C ILE A 152 9.00 -2.21 -5.75
N LEU A 153 9.44 -0.97 -5.95
CA LEU A 153 10.76 -0.50 -5.54
C LEU A 153 10.86 -0.45 -4.01
N THR A 154 11.96 -0.96 -3.44
CA THR A 154 12.17 -0.95 -1.98
C THR A 154 13.60 -0.63 -1.56
N GLY A 155 14.61 -1.10 -2.30
CA GLY A 155 16.02 -0.98 -1.91
C GLY A 155 16.38 -1.63 -0.57
N SER A 156 15.52 -2.52 -0.06
CA SER A 156 15.55 -2.99 1.33
C SER A 156 15.80 -4.49 1.39
N GLN A 157 16.44 -4.94 2.47
CA GLN A 157 16.45 -6.33 2.89
C GLN A 157 15.07 -6.74 3.41
N ALA A 158 14.84 -8.05 3.57
CA ALA A 158 13.56 -8.60 4.02
C ALA A 158 13.09 -8.02 5.38
N ASP A 159 14.03 -7.73 6.27
CA ASP A 159 13.78 -7.13 7.59
C ASP A 159 13.57 -5.60 7.55
N GLY A 160 13.60 -5.01 6.36
CA GLY A 160 13.38 -3.58 6.12
C GLY A 160 14.59 -2.68 6.37
N THR A 161 15.76 -3.25 6.57
CA THR A 161 17.03 -2.51 6.62
C THR A 161 17.60 -2.24 5.23
N ALA A 162 18.45 -1.22 5.12
CA ALA A 162 19.21 -0.95 3.91
C ALA A 162 20.27 -2.04 3.67
N PHE A 163 20.60 -2.27 2.42
CA PHE A 163 21.82 -3.02 2.08
C PHE A 163 23.07 -2.23 2.48
N ALA A 164 24.17 -2.94 2.74
CA ALA A 164 25.48 -2.31 2.95
C ALA A 164 25.93 -1.55 1.68
N ALA A 165 26.83 -0.57 1.83
CA ALA A 165 27.45 0.10 0.68
C ALA A 165 28.23 -0.90 -0.20
N GLY A 166 28.43 -0.56 -1.47
CA GLY A 166 29.05 -1.43 -2.47
C GLY A 166 28.21 -1.49 -3.73
N ASP A 167 27.66 -2.66 -4.04
CA ASP A 167 26.73 -2.83 -5.15
C ASP A 167 25.50 -1.94 -4.96
N ASP A 168 25.19 -1.12 -5.96
CA ASP A 168 24.02 -0.25 -5.92
C ASP A 168 22.73 -1.06 -6.13
N LYS A 169 21.87 -1.04 -5.10
CA LYS A 169 20.57 -1.70 -5.03
C LYS A 169 19.42 -0.68 -4.87
N THR A 170 19.69 0.58 -5.20
CA THR A 170 18.78 1.72 -4.99
C THR A 170 18.75 2.70 -6.17
N CYS A 171 19.38 2.40 -7.30
CA CYS A 171 19.49 3.33 -8.43
C CYS A 171 20.07 4.69 -8.00
N LYS A 172 21.25 4.65 -7.39
CA LYS A 172 21.97 5.78 -6.79
C LYS A 172 21.13 6.51 -5.76
N ASN A 173 20.63 5.78 -4.76
CA ASN A 173 19.76 6.32 -3.73
C ASN A 173 18.56 7.09 -4.33
N TRP A 174 17.96 6.52 -5.38
CA TRP A 174 16.76 7.00 -6.07
C TRP A 174 16.94 8.30 -6.84
N THR A 175 18.14 8.52 -7.41
CA THR A 175 18.48 9.73 -8.17
C THR A 175 18.92 9.44 -9.61
N SER A 176 18.77 8.18 -10.06
CA SER A 176 19.22 7.74 -11.37
C SER A 176 18.17 6.92 -12.09
N SER A 177 18.00 7.20 -13.38
CA SER A 177 17.14 6.46 -14.30
C SER A 177 17.93 5.55 -15.26
N THR A 178 19.26 5.49 -15.15
CA THR A 178 20.12 4.81 -16.14
C THR A 178 21.30 4.04 -15.54
N GLN A 179 21.47 4.08 -14.21
CA GLN A 179 22.63 3.48 -13.54
C GLN A 179 22.22 2.87 -12.21
N GLY A 180 22.78 1.69 -11.91
CA GLY A 180 22.48 0.89 -10.74
C GLY A 180 21.38 -0.13 -11.03
N ALA A 181 20.97 -0.86 -10.01
CA ALA A 181 19.73 -1.63 -10.01
C ALA A 181 18.97 -1.30 -8.72
N ALA A 182 17.68 -1.58 -8.67
CA ALA A 182 16.89 -1.43 -7.45
C ALA A 182 16.52 -2.81 -6.90
N MET A 183 16.67 -3.03 -5.60
CA MET A 183 15.96 -4.14 -4.96
C MET A 183 14.45 -3.87 -5.04
N VAL A 184 13.71 -4.86 -5.51
CA VAL A 184 12.25 -4.85 -5.59
C VAL A 184 11.66 -5.98 -4.76
N GLY A 185 10.39 -5.85 -4.40
CA GLY A 185 9.58 -6.95 -3.90
C GLY A 185 8.26 -7.08 -4.65
N HIS A 186 7.53 -8.17 -4.40
CA HIS A 186 6.33 -8.51 -5.15
C HIS A 186 5.05 -8.11 -4.39
N VAL A 187 4.22 -7.25 -5.00
CA VAL A 187 2.94 -6.79 -4.42
C VAL A 187 1.93 -7.92 -4.23
N ASP A 188 2.04 -8.98 -5.05
CA ASP A 188 1.13 -10.11 -5.06
C ASP A 188 1.67 -11.34 -4.30
N ARG A 189 2.90 -11.26 -3.77
CA ARG A 189 3.62 -12.37 -3.10
C ARG A 189 3.86 -13.59 -4.00
N LEU A 190 3.87 -13.40 -5.32
CA LEU A 190 4.10 -14.47 -6.28
C LEU A 190 5.46 -14.33 -6.95
N GLY A 191 6.14 -15.45 -7.16
CA GLY A 191 7.36 -15.48 -7.95
C GLY A 191 7.44 -16.75 -8.79
N LEU A 192 8.61 -17.00 -9.38
CA LEU A 192 8.82 -18.14 -10.26
C LEU A 192 9.07 -19.44 -9.49
N ARG A 193 9.42 -19.35 -8.21
CA ARG A 193 9.74 -20.48 -7.32
C ARG A 193 8.93 -20.38 -6.04
N ASP A 194 8.80 -21.49 -5.32
CA ASP A 194 8.21 -21.50 -3.97
C ASP A 194 9.32 -21.39 -2.92
N ASP A 195 9.92 -20.20 -2.83
CA ASP A 195 10.92 -19.85 -1.83
C ASP A 195 10.61 -18.49 -1.19
N GLU A 196 11.38 -18.12 -0.14
CA GLU A 196 11.15 -16.86 0.57
C GLU A 196 11.37 -15.63 -0.32
N PRO A 197 12.49 -15.50 -1.08
CA PRO A 197 12.68 -14.35 -1.95
C PRO A 197 11.59 -14.22 -3.02
N SER A 198 11.16 -15.32 -3.64
CA SER A 198 10.09 -15.30 -4.67
C SER A 198 8.74 -14.83 -4.11
N ARG A 199 8.52 -14.98 -2.80
CA ARG A 199 7.30 -14.55 -2.11
C ARG A 199 7.53 -13.27 -1.30
N SER A 200 8.71 -12.66 -1.36
CA SER A 200 9.02 -11.48 -0.57
C SER A 200 8.24 -10.27 -1.11
N TRP A 201 7.68 -9.47 -0.22
CA TRP A 201 6.98 -8.24 -0.61
C TRP A 201 7.95 -7.07 -0.77
N ASN A 202 9.16 -7.16 -0.21
CA ASN A 202 10.13 -6.09 -0.17
C ASN A 202 11.57 -6.45 -0.58
N SER A 203 11.92 -7.71 -0.79
CA SER A 203 13.32 -8.12 -1.07
C SER A 203 13.40 -9.38 -1.92
N SER A 204 12.82 -9.34 -3.13
CA SER A 204 12.75 -10.49 -4.03
C SER A 204 13.96 -10.60 -4.95
N HIS A 205 14.21 -9.57 -5.76
CA HIS A 205 15.30 -9.54 -6.73
C HIS A 205 15.68 -8.12 -7.11
N LEU A 206 16.79 -7.98 -7.85
CA LEU A 206 17.17 -6.71 -8.46
C LEU A 206 16.35 -6.46 -9.73
N SER A 207 16.04 -5.19 -9.99
CA SER A 207 15.61 -4.75 -11.30
C SER A 207 16.74 -4.95 -12.32
N ARG A 208 16.36 -5.03 -13.61
CA ARG A 208 17.29 -5.34 -14.69
C ARG A 208 16.85 -4.69 -15.99
N GLY A 209 17.79 -4.57 -16.91
CA GLY A 209 17.51 -4.12 -18.27
C GLY A 209 18.77 -3.58 -18.95
N PRO A 210 18.70 -3.31 -20.26
CA PRO A 210 19.82 -2.81 -21.04
C PRO A 210 20.32 -1.43 -20.58
N ASP A 211 19.47 -0.62 -19.93
CA ASP A 211 19.82 0.73 -19.43
C ASP A 211 20.19 0.71 -17.94
N GLY A 212 20.67 -0.43 -17.43
CA GLY A 212 21.12 -0.61 -16.05
C GLY A 212 20.09 -1.21 -15.11
N GLY A 213 18.79 -1.09 -15.39
CA GLY A 213 17.72 -1.59 -14.53
C GLY A 213 16.89 -0.50 -13.85
N CYS A 214 17.19 0.78 -14.09
CA CYS A 214 16.57 1.90 -13.39
C CYS A 214 15.64 2.75 -14.26
N SER A 215 15.65 2.54 -15.59
CA SER A 215 14.80 3.29 -16.51
C SER A 215 13.35 2.81 -16.41
N GLN A 216 12.38 3.64 -16.82
CA GLN A 216 10.98 3.18 -16.82
C GLN A 216 10.78 1.95 -17.72
N ALA A 217 11.50 1.88 -18.84
CA ALA A 217 11.46 0.74 -19.76
C ALA A 217 12.04 -0.53 -19.09
N ASP A 218 13.16 -0.37 -18.38
CA ASP A 218 13.80 -1.48 -17.67
C ASP A 218 12.92 -2.02 -16.53
N LEU A 219 12.31 -1.14 -15.73
CA LEU A 219 11.37 -1.54 -14.68
C LEU A 219 10.19 -2.32 -15.26
N LYS A 220 9.62 -1.86 -16.38
CA LYS A 220 8.55 -2.58 -17.10
C LYS A 220 9.01 -3.93 -17.62
N SER A 221 10.22 -4.01 -18.18
CA SER A 221 10.79 -5.26 -18.69
C SER A 221 11.14 -6.26 -17.57
N THR A 222 11.41 -5.74 -16.36
CA THR A 222 11.64 -6.56 -15.16
C THR A 222 10.32 -7.20 -14.69
N GLY A 223 9.23 -6.42 -14.70
CA GLY A 223 7.92 -6.84 -14.20
C GLY A 223 7.19 -5.77 -13.38
N GLY A 224 7.81 -4.61 -13.14
CA GLY A 224 7.25 -3.51 -12.37
C GLY A 224 6.82 -2.32 -13.21
N ASP A 225 6.60 -1.19 -12.53
CA ASP A 225 6.26 0.09 -13.19
C ASP A 225 6.73 1.31 -12.38
N GLY A 226 7.74 1.14 -11.52
CA GLY A 226 8.22 2.20 -10.63
C GLY A 226 7.21 2.59 -9.55
N LEU A 227 6.46 1.60 -9.05
CA LEU A 227 5.50 1.79 -7.98
C LEU A 227 6.17 1.78 -6.60
N LEU A 228 5.49 2.38 -5.62
CA LEU A 228 5.96 2.55 -4.25
C LEU A 228 4.90 2.05 -3.26
N TYR A 229 5.34 1.47 -2.15
CA TYR A 229 4.49 1.39 -0.96
C TYR A 229 4.55 2.71 -0.19
N CYS A 230 3.40 3.23 0.19
CA CYS A 230 3.26 4.49 0.92
C CYS A 230 2.61 4.22 2.28
N PHE A 231 3.30 4.64 3.35
CA PHE A 231 2.86 4.46 4.73
C PHE A 231 2.69 5.81 5.41
N ALA A 232 1.60 5.98 6.15
CA ALA A 232 1.47 7.10 7.08
C ALA A 232 2.42 6.89 8.27
N ALA A 233 3.22 7.91 8.58
CA ALA A 233 4.27 7.81 9.60
C ALA A 233 3.89 8.43 10.97
N ASN A 234 2.77 9.17 11.05
CA ASN A 234 2.29 9.87 12.25
C ASN A 234 0.76 9.93 12.28
#